data_AF-A0A7C2X0M6-F1
#
_entry.id   AF-A0A7C2X0M6-F1
#
_cell.length_a   1.000
_cell.length_b   1.000
_cell.length_c   1.000
_cell.angle_alpha   90.00
_cell.angle_beta   90.00
_cell.angle_gamma   90.00
#
_symmetry.space_group_name_H-M   'P 1'
#
loop_
_entity.id
_entity.type
_entity.pdbx_description
1 polymer ?
#
loop_
_entity_poly.entity_id
_entity_poly.type
_entity_poly.pdbx_seq_one_letter_code
_entity_poly.pdbx_strand_id
1 'polypeptide(L)'
;MDKTRRQFMTGAAAVTGVSLLDGIGLFKASARAASAENVTGSKPSRELKDYPHITDVIRSRDMKNYFHLIVDACANPGENYLSRVPFLIELEVAKIWSESRFEWDAVSSAGAAGLQQLMASTARDYGLPVAKSNEIEAFNAAIAAYRDIKTSVAAKRQKLYLLAESGTGVMNPALIEDITAARTELSQLEEKRTAAYRDLRAVKKAYVEKIRSMTEKEREKEDARFAPSIHIPVGVKHLVRNITECRKFFGGPVEMNVWRGIASYNAGLSRVKTWGGFPFIEETVYYTRNIVSDLTRSLELKYAYSTGDPALVAETRKRMGLKEPYFVYVVEVGDNFYRIVREQLMERYDLSYSEALHYIRDSKGNTVDPDKMSIILPDQQFRIYVPE
;
A
#
# COMPACT_ATOMS: atom_id res chain seq x y z
N MET A 1 -20.28 21.54 -16.34
CA MET A 1 -20.25 20.33 -15.51
C MET A 1 -21.69 19.90 -15.28
N ASP A 2 -22.09 18.73 -15.77
CA ASP A 2 -23.50 18.33 -15.87
C ASP A 2 -24.14 17.97 -14.50
N LYS A 3 -25.43 18.31 -14.34
CA LYS A 3 -26.26 18.14 -13.14
C LYS A 3 -26.36 16.67 -12.71
N THR A 4 -26.34 15.75 -13.67
CA THR A 4 -26.37 14.30 -13.49
C THR A 4 -25.10 13.77 -12.81
N ARG A 5 -23.93 14.35 -13.14
CA ARG A 5 -22.65 14.04 -12.45
C ARG A 5 -22.62 14.54 -11.01
N ARG A 6 -23.27 15.68 -10.70
CA ARG A 6 -23.39 16.15 -9.30
C ARG A 6 -24.23 15.17 -8.46
N GLN A 7 -25.35 14.69 -8.98
CA GLN A 7 -26.25 13.80 -8.22
C GLN A 7 -25.64 12.43 -7.95
N PHE A 8 -24.90 11.84 -8.90
CA PHE A 8 -24.16 10.59 -8.67
C PHE A 8 -23.06 10.74 -7.61
N MET A 9 -22.33 11.87 -7.61
CA MET A 9 -21.33 12.15 -6.56
C MET A 9 -21.97 12.37 -5.19
N THR A 10 -23.18 12.92 -5.12
CA THR A 10 -23.83 13.24 -3.84
C THR A 10 -24.36 11.99 -3.12
N GLY A 11 -24.87 10.99 -3.87
CA GLY A 11 -25.34 9.72 -3.31
C GLY A 11 -24.21 8.79 -2.85
N ALA A 12 -23.12 8.71 -3.63
CA ALA A 12 -21.92 7.98 -3.22
C ALA A 12 -21.23 8.62 -2.01
N ALA A 13 -21.17 9.97 -1.97
CA ALA A 13 -20.53 10.75 -0.91
C ALA A 13 -21.21 10.66 0.46
N ALA A 14 -22.45 10.19 0.58
CA ALA A 14 -23.09 10.05 1.89
C ALA A 14 -22.53 8.83 2.68
N VAL A 15 -22.30 7.70 1.99
CA VAL A 15 -21.73 6.49 2.59
C VAL A 15 -20.19 6.52 2.59
N THR A 16 -19.56 7.05 1.53
CA THR A 16 -18.12 7.33 1.57
C THR A 16 -17.79 8.49 2.51
N GLY A 17 -18.70 9.43 2.76
CA GLY A 17 -18.48 10.60 3.61
C GLY A 17 -18.12 10.24 5.05
N VAL A 18 -18.84 9.29 5.66
CA VAL A 18 -18.55 8.83 7.03
C VAL A 18 -17.23 8.04 7.09
N SER A 19 -16.96 7.18 6.10
CA SER A 19 -15.69 6.45 5.97
C SER A 19 -14.50 7.38 5.72
N LEU A 20 -14.66 8.44 4.93
CA LEU A 20 -13.64 9.45 4.65
C LEU A 20 -13.43 10.41 5.82
N LEU A 21 -14.46 10.65 6.63
CA LEU A 21 -14.38 11.42 7.88
C LEU A 21 -13.55 10.68 8.93
N ASP A 22 -13.69 9.36 9.05
CA ASP A 22 -12.87 8.48 9.91
C ASP A 22 -11.54 8.06 9.25
N GLY A 23 -11.19 8.63 8.10
CA GLY A 23 -9.94 8.32 7.39
C GLY A 23 -9.81 6.84 7.02
N ILE A 24 -10.92 6.12 6.82
CA ILE A 24 -10.99 4.68 6.54
C ILE A 24 -10.49 3.86 7.75
N GLY A 25 -11.05 4.12 8.93
CA GLY A 25 -10.67 3.45 10.19
C GLY A 25 -9.36 3.93 10.80
N LEU A 26 -8.63 4.81 10.10
CA LEU A 26 -7.30 5.27 10.50
C LEU A 26 -7.33 6.06 11.80
N PHE A 27 -8.36 6.86 12.08
CA PHE A 27 -8.43 7.59 13.34
C PHE A 27 -8.50 6.65 14.54
N LYS A 28 -9.41 5.67 14.50
CA LYS A 28 -9.55 4.69 15.58
C LYS A 28 -8.27 3.87 15.76
N ALA A 29 -7.66 3.42 14.66
CA ALA A 29 -6.43 2.63 14.69
C ALA A 29 -5.23 3.44 15.22
N SER A 30 -5.04 4.67 14.73
CA SER A 30 -3.96 5.55 15.17
C SER A 30 -4.12 5.99 16.62
N ALA A 31 -5.33 6.33 17.08
CA ALA A 31 -5.59 6.70 18.47
C ALA A 31 -5.26 5.55 19.44
N ARG A 32 -5.66 4.31 19.09
CA ARG A 32 -5.30 3.11 19.86
C ARG A 32 -3.79 2.87 19.87
N ALA A 33 -3.16 2.93 18.70
CA ALA A 33 -1.71 2.76 18.59
C ALA A 33 -0.92 3.83 19.35
N ALA A 34 -1.41 5.07 19.41
CA ALA A 34 -0.78 6.15 20.17
C ALA A 34 -0.91 5.95 21.69
N SER A 35 -2.06 5.44 22.18
CA SER A 35 -2.24 5.12 23.61
C SER A 35 -1.31 4.03 24.14
N ALA A 36 -0.71 3.28 23.22
CA ALA A 36 0.20 2.16 23.48
C ALA A 36 1.68 2.54 23.49
N GLU A 37 2.05 3.71 22.97
CA GLU A 37 3.44 4.18 23.01
C GLU A 37 3.76 4.65 24.43
N ASN A 38 4.50 3.83 25.18
CA ASN A 38 5.15 4.28 26.41
C ASN A 38 6.05 5.46 26.07
N VAL A 39 5.77 6.61 26.69
CA VAL A 39 6.52 7.87 26.56
C VAL A 39 7.96 7.64 27.00
N THR A 40 8.80 7.16 26.09
CA THR A 40 10.24 7.15 26.25
C THR A 40 10.80 7.88 25.04
N GLY A 41 11.54 8.97 25.27
CA GLY A 41 12.19 9.75 24.21
C GLY A 41 13.34 9.00 23.50
N SER A 42 13.23 7.68 23.38
CA SER A 42 14.20 6.82 22.71
C SER A 42 13.98 6.87 21.20
N LYS A 43 15.08 6.79 20.43
CA LYS A 43 15.00 6.73 18.97
C LYS A 43 14.30 5.42 18.55
N PRO A 44 13.47 5.43 17.50
CA PRO A 44 12.85 4.22 16.99
C PRO A 44 13.91 3.16 16.61
N SER A 45 13.61 1.88 16.86
CA SER A 45 14.51 0.80 16.50
C SER A 45 14.70 0.71 14.98
N ARG A 46 15.91 0.38 14.55
CA ARG A 46 16.27 0.15 13.14
C ARG A 46 16.08 -1.32 12.72
N GLU A 47 15.78 -2.20 13.67
CA GLU A 47 15.66 -3.64 13.46
C GLU A 47 14.21 -4.01 13.08
N LEU A 48 14.03 -4.65 11.92
CA LEU A 48 12.68 -5.00 11.42
C LEU A 48 11.91 -5.94 12.35
N LYS A 49 12.62 -6.80 13.10
CA LYS A 49 12.02 -7.73 14.07
C LYS A 49 11.25 -7.02 15.20
N ASP A 50 11.55 -5.75 15.45
CA ASP A 50 10.88 -4.94 16.48
C ASP A 50 9.55 -4.35 15.96
N TYR A 51 9.19 -4.62 14.70
CA TYR A 51 7.96 -4.17 14.06
C TYR A 51 7.14 -5.36 13.50
N PRO A 52 6.76 -6.34 14.35
CA PRO A 52 6.01 -7.51 13.89
C PRO A 52 4.66 -7.12 13.28
N HIS A 53 4.07 -6.01 13.74
CA HIS A 53 2.83 -5.41 13.19
C HIS A 53 2.95 -4.95 11.74
N ILE A 54 4.17 -4.67 11.26
CA ILE A 54 4.43 -4.36 9.85
C ILE A 54 4.58 -5.67 9.06
N THR A 55 5.42 -6.58 9.54
CA THR A 55 5.75 -7.82 8.80
C THR A 55 4.59 -8.80 8.68
N ASP A 56 3.64 -8.76 9.61
CA ASP A 56 2.41 -9.55 9.55
C ASP A 56 1.50 -9.12 8.39
N VAL A 57 1.42 -7.81 8.15
CA VAL A 57 0.59 -7.21 7.09
C VAL A 57 1.31 -7.26 5.76
N ILE A 58 2.58 -6.86 5.73
CA ILE A 58 3.37 -6.69 4.51
C ILE A 58 4.47 -7.75 4.47
N ARG A 59 4.21 -8.81 3.70
CA ARG A 59 5.13 -9.94 3.53
C ARG A 59 6.13 -9.69 2.39
N SER A 60 7.14 -8.87 2.66
CA SER A 60 8.28 -8.67 1.75
C SER A 60 9.54 -9.34 2.29
N ARG A 61 10.26 -10.07 1.43
CA ARG A 61 11.58 -10.64 1.77
C ARG A 61 12.70 -9.60 1.73
N ASP A 62 12.51 -8.53 0.96
CA ASP A 62 13.53 -7.51 0.67
C ASP A 62 13.41 -6.28 1.57
N MET A 63 12.27 -6.08 2.25
CA MET A 63 12.07 -4.97 3.19
C MET A 63 13.20 -4.84 4.21
N LYS A 64 13.69 -5.97 4.75
CA LYS A 64 14.77 -6.00 5.74
C LYS A 64 16.04 -5.26 5.29
N ASN A 65 16.31 -5.23 3.98
CA ASN A 65 17.50 -4.61 3.41
C ASN A 65 17.44 -3.08 3.49
N TYR A 66 16.23 -2.51 3.53
CA TYR A 66 15.99 -1.06 3.44
C TYR A 66 15.32 -0.48 4.67
N PHE A 67 14.82 -1.32 5.58
CA PHE A 67 14.03 -0.89 6.73
C PHE A 67 14.77 0.13 7.61
N HIS A 68 16.06 -0.09 7.89
CA HIS A 68 16.87 0.86 8.65
C HIS A 68 16.95 2.24 7.99
N LEU A 69 17.05 2.31 6.66
CA LEU A 69 17.06 3.59 5.90
C LEU A 69 15.72 4.30 6.01
N ILE A 70 14.61 3.55 6.02
CA ILE A 70 13.26 4.09 6.19
C ILE A 70 13.11 4.69 7.58
N VAL A 71 13.51 3.96 8.62
CA VAL A 71 13.50 4.45 10.00
C VAL A 71 14.36 5.70 10.15
N ASP A 72 15.60 5.68 9.64
CA ASP A 72 16.52 6.81 9.71
C ASP A 72 15.95 8.06 8.98
N ALA A 73 15.29 7.86 7.83
CA ALA A 73 14.64 8.94 7.09
C ALA A 73 13.41 9.52 7.81
N CYS A 74 12.58 8.67 8.41
CA CYS A 74 11.38 9.08 9.15
C CYS A 74 11.74 9.77 10.47
N ALA A 75 12.76 9.27 11.17
CA ALA A 75 13.21 9.76 12.47
C ALA A 75 14.27 10.86 12.37
N ASN A 76 14.42 11.51 11.20
CA ASN A 76 15.42 12.55 11.01
C ASN A 76 15.21 13.72 12.00
N PRO A 77 16.17 13.99 12.92
CA PRO A 77 16.00 14.99 13.96
C PRO A 77 15.83 16.42 13.43
N GLY A 78 16.39 16.74 12.26
CA GLY A 78 16.33 18.07 11.68
C GLY A 78 14.97 18.42 11.06
N GLU A 79 14.15 17.41 10.75
CA GLU A 79 12.87 17.58 10.06
C GLU A 79 11.65 17.31 10.97
N ASN A 80 11.86 16.59 12.07
CA ASN A 80 10.86 16.25 13.08
C ASN A 80 9.57 15.66 12.50
N TYR A 81 9.69 14.77 11.51
CA TYR A 81 8.54 14.24 10.77
C TYR A 81 7.58 13.42 11.65
N LEU A 82 8.11 12.62 12.58
CA LEU A 82 7.29 11.79 13.46
C LEU A 82 6.37 12.61 14.38
N SER A 83 6.74 13.83 14.76
CA SER A 83 5.81 14.72 15.50
C SER A 83 4.60 15.16 14.67
N ARG A 84 4.77 15.22 13.34
CA ARG A 84 3.73 15.67 12.39
C ARG A 84 2.90 14.52 11.86
N VAL A 85 3.52 13.35 11.71
CA VAL A 85 2.91 12.11 11.23
C VAL A 85 3.43 10.97 12.12
N PRO A 86 2.77 10.66 13.25
CA PRO A 86 3.29 9.70 14.25
C PRO A 86 3.50 8.27 13.73
N PHE A 87 2.72 7.86 12.74
CA PHE A 87 2.76 6.54 12.11
C PHE A 87 3.52 6.54 10.77
N LEU A 88 4.47 7.47 10.59
CA LEU A 88 5.16 7.65 9.30
C LEU A 88 5.97 6.42 8.88
N ILE A 89 6.55 5.67 9.82
CA ILE A 89 7.32 4.46 9.50
C ILE A 89 6.42 3.41 8.85
N GLU A 90 5.28 3.12 9.46
CA GLU A 90 4.27 2.20 8.94
C GLU A 90 3.74 2.67 7.58
N LEU A 91 3.44 3.96 7.46
CA LEU A 91 2.94 4.56 6.22
C LEU A 91 3.97 4.49 5.09
N GLU A 92 5.24 4.77 5.38
CA GLU A 92 6.30 4.76 4.38
C GLU A 92 6.59 3.34 3.89
N VAL A 93 6.55 2.35 4.79
CA VAL A 93 6.66 0.94 4.42
C VAL A 93 5.49 0.50 3.53
N ALA A 94 4.26 0.84 3.88
CA ALA A 94 3.08 0.56 3.06
C ALA A 94 3.16 1.23 1.67
N LYS A 95 3.67 2.47 1.62
CA LYS A 95 3.89 3.19 0.36
C LYS A 95 4.92 2.49 -0.51
N ILE A 96 6.14 2.23 -0.01
CA ILE A 96 7.20 1.54 -0.77
C ILE A 96 6.73 0.17 -1.26
N TRP A 97 5.98 -0.56 -0.42
CA TRP A 97 5.38 -1.82 -0.82
C TRP A 97 4.46 -1.65 -2.03
N SER A 98 3.59 -0.65 -2.04
CA SER A 98 2.70 -0.37 -3.16
C SER A 98 3.42 0.15 -4.41
N GLU A 99 4.53 0.86 -4.23
CA GLU A 99 5.30 1.46 -5.32
C GLU A 99 6.18 0.46 -6.06
N SER A 100 6.95 -0.34 -5.33
CA SER A 100 7.98 -1.18 -5.94
C SER A 100 8.05 -2.60 -5.39
N ARG A 101 7.23 -2.95 -4.40
CA ARG A 101 7.34 -4.21 -3.67
C ARG A 101 8.72 -4.42 -3.00
N PHE A 102 9.44 -3.32 -2.73
CA PHE A 102 10.85 -3.29 -2.29
C PHE A 102 11.88 -3.72 -3.36
N GLU A 103 11.52 -3.69 -4.64
CA GLU A 103 12.48 -3.82 -5.74
C GLU A 103 13.20 -2.48 -5.96
N TRP A 104 14.51 -2.43 -5.71
CA TRP A 104 15.29 -1.19 -5.79
C TRP A 104 15.48 -0.68 -7.23
N ASP A 105 15.36 -1.57 -8.20
CA ASP A 105 15.52 -1.34 -9.63
C ASP A 105 14.18 -1.27 -10.39
N ALA A 106 13.06 -1.14 -9.66
CA ALA A 106 11.74 -1.02 -10.24
C ALA A 106 11.62 0.23 -11.13
N VAL A 107 11.03 0.05 -12.31
CA VAL A 107 10.74 1.14 -13.26
C VAL A 107 9.34 0.97 -13.82
N SER A 108 8.49 2.00 -13.71
CA SER A 108 7.13 2.01 -14.27
C SER A 108 7.13 2.31 -15.78
N SER A 109 6.01 2.05 -16.44
CA SER A 109 5.77 2.45 -17.83
C SER A 109 5.64 3.96 -18.02
N ALA A 110 5.54 4.73 -16.93
CA ALA A 110 5.54 6.19 -16.93
C ALA A 110 6.93 6.80 -16.66
N GLY A 111 7.93 5.97 -16.35
CA GLY A 111 9.30 6.43 -16.08
C GLY A 111 9.60 6.75 -14.61
N ALA A 112 8.67 6.46 -13.71
CA ALA A 112 8.93 6.45 -12.27
C ALA A 112 9.93 5.33 -11.92
N ALA A 113 10.86 5.57 -10.99
CA ALA A 113 11.96 4.66 -10.72
C ALA A 113 12.31 4.52 -9.23
N GLY A 114 12.87 3.36 -8.85
CA GLY A 114 13.37 3.07 -7.51
C GLY A 114 12.31 2.58 -6.54
N LEU A 115 12.71 2.41 -5.27
CA LEU A 115 11.81 2.00 -4.18
C LEU A 115 10.65 2.97 -3.98
N GLN A 116 10.90 4.25 -4.26
CA GLN A 116 9.98 5.36 -4.06
C GLN A 116 9.18 5.74 -5.31
N GLN A 117 9.46 5.07 -6.44
CA GLN A 117 8.89 5.39 -7.77
C GLN A 117 8.86 6.91 -8.03
N LEU A 118 10.01 7.57 -7.85
CA LEU A 118 10.10 9.00 -8.14
C LEU A 118 10.14 9.23 -9.65
N MET A 119 9.32 10.16 -10.13
CA MET A 119 9.44 10.68 -11.48
C MET A 119 10.76 11.44 -11.64
N ALA A 120 11.38 11.38 -12.82
CA ALA A 120 12.67 12.04 -13.06
C ALA A 120 12.63 13.56 -12.81
N SER A 121 11.51 14.22 -13.13
CA SER A 121 11.31 15.64 -12.79
C SER A 121 11.26 15.86 -11.29
N THR A 122 10.47 15.07 -10.56
CA THR A 122 10.36 15.16 -9.10
C THR A 122 11.71 14.92 -8.43
N ALA A 123 12.46 13.91 -8.88
CA ALA A 123 13.81 13.65 -8.36
C ALA A 123 14.72 14.87 -8.54
N ARG A 124 14.73 15.48 -9.74
CA ARG A 124 15.48 16.71 -10.01
C ARG A 124 15.02 17.91 -9.17
N ASP A 125 13.72 18.06 -8.93
CA ASP A 125 13.17 19.12 -8.08
C ASP A 125 13.67 19.02 -6.62
N TYR A 126 14.02 17.81 -6.17
CA TYR A 126 14.65 17.56 -4.87
C TYR A 126 16.18 17.47 -4.93
N GLY A 127 16.80 17.78 -6.07
CA GLY A 127 18.25 17.79 -6.24
C GLY A 127 18.88 16.41 -6.44
N LEU A 128 18.09 15.37 -6.72
CA LEU A 128 18.62 14.05 -7.06
C LEU A 128 19.16 14.04 -8.50
N PRO A 129 20.41 13.59 -8.72
CA PRO A 129 20.95 13.41 -10.07
C PRO A 129 20.12 12.42 -10.89
N VAL A 130 19.79 12.84 -12.12
CA VAL A 130 19.26 11.98 -13.19
C VAL A 130 19.93 12.43 -14.48
N ALA A 131 20.97 11.71 -14.88
CA ALA A 131 21.81 12.03 -16.03
C ALA A 131 21.01 12.01 -17.33
N LYS A 132 21.55 12.73 -18.32
CA LYS A 132 21.08 12.62 -19.71
C LYS A 132 21.93 11.55 -20.40
N SER A 133 21.43 10.32 -20.39
CA SER A 133 22.04 9.18 -21.09
C SER A 133 21.19 8.78 -22.29
N ASN A 134 21.82 8.13 -23.28
CA ASN A 134 21.12 7.62 -24.46
C ASN A 134 19.98 6.67 -24.09
N GLU A 135 20.16 5.82 -23.07
CA GLU A 135 19.14 4.87 -22.59
C GLU A 135 17.97 5.59 -21.92
N ILE A 136 18.24 6.62 -21.12
CA ILE A 136 17.19 7.43 -20.48
C ILE A 136 16.41 8.21 -21.54
N GLU A 137 17.09 8.79 -22.53
CA GLU A 137 16.45 9.51 -23.64
C GLU A 137 15.62 8.58 -24.51
N ALA A 138 16.16 7.42 -24.89
CA ALA A 138 15.42 6.39 -25.62
C ALA A 138 14.18 5.92 -24.84
N PHE A 139 14.32 5.73 -23.52
CA PHE A 139 13.21 5.31 -22.68
C PHE A 139 12.12 6.40 -22.60
N ASN A 140 12.51 7.66 -22.41
CA ASN A 140 11.57 8.79 -22.41
C ASN A 140 10.85 8.93 -23.77
N ALA A 141 11.56 8.73 -24.88
CA ALA A 141 10.96 8.74 -26.22
C ALA A 141 9.95 7.60 -26.40
N ALA A 142 10.27 6.39 -25.94
CA ALA A 142 9.35 5.25 -25.99
C ALA A 142 8.11 5.45 -25.10
N ILE A 143 8.26 6.07 -23.91
CA ILE A 143 7.15 6.45 -23.04
C ILE A 143 6.22 7.44 -23.76
N ALA A 144 6.79 8.48 -24.38
CA ALA A 144 6.03 9.49 -25.11
C ALA A 144 5.24 8.86 -26.27
N ALA A 145 5.91 8.08 -27.12
CA ALA A 145 5.28 7.40 -28.25
C ALA A 145 4.12 6.47 -27.81
N TYR A 146 4.34 5.68 -26.75
CA TYR A 146 3.29 4.82 -26.21
C TYR A 146 2.10 5.62 -25.64
N ARG A 147 2.37 6.72 -24.94
CA ARG A 147 1.34 7.61 -24.37
C ARG A 147 0.50 8.29 -25.45
N ASP A 148 1.12 8.76 -26.53
CA ASP A 148 0.42 9.43 -27.63
C ASP A 148 -0.53 8.48 -28.35
N ILE A 149 -0.09 7.24 -28.57
CA ILE A 149 -0.94 6.18 -29.15
C ILE A 149 -2.07 5.82 -28.18
N LYS A 150 -1.79 5.66 -26.88
CA LYS A 150 -2.84 5.39 -25.87
C LYS A 150 -3.91 6.50 -25.85
N THR A 151 -3.49 7.75 -25.99
CA THR A 151 -4.39 8.91 -26.08
C THR A 151 -5.24 8.85 -27.35
N SER A 152 -4.62 8.51 -28.49
CA SER A 152 -5.31 8.35 -29.77
C SER A 152 -6.35 7.22 -29.75
N VAL A 153 -6.00 6.08 -29.15
CA VAL A 153 -6.91 4.95 -28.92
C VAL A 153 -8.11 5.37 -28.07
N ALA A 154 -7.87 6.06 -26.95
CA ALA A 154 -8.94 6.53 -26.06
C ALA A 154 -9.89 7.50 -26.77
N ALA A 155 -9.35 8.46 -27.53
CA ALA A 155 -10.15 9.39 -28.33
C ALA A 155 -10.98 8.66 -29.39
N LYS A 156 -10.41 7.65 -30.05
CA LYS A 156 -11.13 6.86 -31.07
C LYS A 156 -12.24 6.00 -30.46
N ARG A 157 -11.99 5.36 -29.30
CA ARG A 157 -13.03 4.63 -28.55
C ARG A 157 -14.18 5.56 -28.17
N GLN A 158 -13.88 6.76 -27.67
CA GLN A 158 -14.91 7.75 -27.34
C GLN A 158 -15.75 8.15 -28.55
N LYS A 159 -15.12 8.37 -29.72
CA LYS A 159 -15.85 8.64 -30.97
C LYS A 159 -16.79 7.48 -31.33
N LEU A 160 -16.32 6.25 -31.21
CA LEU A 160 -17.13 5.05 -31.49
C LEU A 160 -18.32 4.91 -30.54
N TYR A 161 -18.14 5.19 -29.25
CA TYR A 161 -19.23 5.20 -28.26
C TYR A 161 -20.30 6.24 -28.62
N LEU A 162 -19.90 7.46 -28.97
CA LEU A 162 -20.84 8.51 -29.36
C LEU A 162 -21.62 8.14 -30.63
N LEU A 163 -20.96 7.55 -31.63
CA LEU A 163 -21.64 7.07 -32.84
C LEU A 163 -22.66 5.97 -32.51
N ALA A 164 -22.31 5.02 -31.64
CA ALA A 164 -23.20 3.93 -31.22
C ALA A 164 -24.38 4.41 -30.36
N GLU A 165 -24.18 5.38 -29.47
CA GLU A 165 -25.22 5.93 -28.59
C GLU A 165 -26.12 6.97 -29.28
N SER A 166 -25.68 7.57 -30.38
CA SER A 166 -26.47 8.55 -31.15
C SER A 166 -27.67 7.95 -31.91
N GLY A 167 -27.82 6.62 -31.89
CA GLY A 167 -28.88 5.91 -32.61
C GLY A 167 -30.28 6.17 -32.03
N THR A 168 -31.07 6.97 -32.73
CA THR A 168 -32.53 7.14 -32.54
C THR A 168 -33.35 5.90 -32.95
N GLY A 169 -32.76 4.71 -32.95
CA GLY A 169 -33.38 3.45 -33.37
C GLY A 169 -33.48 3.21 -34.89
N VAL A 170 -33.08 4.16 -35.74
CA VAL A 170 -33.08 4.01 -37.20
C VAL A 170 -31.64 3.99 -37.73
N MET A 171 -31.15 2.81 -38.10
CA MET A 171 -29.83 2.62 -38.73
C MET A 171 -29.87 3.07 -40.20
N ASN A 172 -29.21 4.19 -40.52
CA ASN A 172 -28.96 4.62 -41.91
C ASN A 172 -27.62 4.02 -42.40
N PRO A 173 -27.53 3.51 -43.65
CA PRO A 173 -26.27 3.07 -44.28
C PRO A 173 -25.04 3.96 -44.04
N ALA A 174 -25.19 5.29 -44.06
CA ALA A 174 -24.07 6.21 -43.82
C ALA A 174 -23.47 6.08 -42.40
N LEU A 175 -24.32 5.88 -41.39
CA LEU A 175 -23.89 5.67 -40.01
C LEU A 175 -23.13 4.34 -39.85
N ILE A 176 -23.55 3.29 -40.59
CA ILE A 176 -22.88 1.99 -40.60
C ILE A 176 -21.47 2.13 -41.20
N GLU A 177 -21.33 2.91 -42.27
CA GLU A 177 -20.03 3.20 -42.90
C GLU A 177 -19.10 3.93 -41.93
N ASP A 178 -19.58 4.98 -41.26
CA ASP A 178 -18.81 5.73 -40.25
C ASP A 178 -18.36 4.86 -39.07
N ILE A 179 -19.25 4.01 -38.56
CA ILE A 179 -18.93 3.05 -37.48
C ILE A 179 -17.87 2.06 -37.96
N THR A 180 -18.00 1.55 -39.19
CA THR A 180 -17.05 0.59 -39.76
C THR A 180 -15.68 1.20 -39.97
N ALA A 181 -15.61 2.42 -40.52
CA ALA A 181 -14.37 3.18 -40.65
C ALA A 181 -13.70 3.44 -39.29
N ALA A 182 -14.47 3.88 -38.29
CA ALA A 182 -13.96 4.13 -36.94
C ALA A 182 -13.44 2.84 -36.26
N ARG A 183 -14.09 1.69 -36.48
CA ARG A 183 -13.63 0.38 -35.99
C ARG A 183 -12.33 -0.05 -36.65
N THR A 184 -12.20 0.13 -37.97
CA THR A 184 -10.97 -0.18 -38.70
C THR A 184 -9.80 0.66 -38.21
N GLU A 185 -9.99 1.97 -38.08
CA GLU A 185 -8.96 2.87 -37.52
C GLU A 185 -8.59 2.51 -36.08
N LEU A 186 -9.58 2.16 -35.25
CA LEU A 186 -9.33 1.71 -33.88
C LEU A 186 -8.49 0.43 -33.87
N SER A 187 -8.78 -0.54 -34.74
CA SER A 187 -7.99 -1.78 -34.87
C SER A 187 -6.53 -1.48 -35.22
N GLN A 188 -6.30 -0.59 -36.19
CA GLN A 188 -4.94 -0.18 -36.57
C GLN A 188 -4.20 0.54 -35.42
N LEU A 189 -4.90 1.39 -34.67
CA LEU A 189 -4.33 2.06 -33.50
C LEU A 189 -4.00 1.07 -32.37
N GLU A 190 -4.80 0.03 -32.18
CA GLU A 190 -4.57 -1.04 -31.20
C GLU A 190 -3.34 -1.89 -31.56
N GLU A 191 -3.13 -2.18 -32.85
CA GLU A 191 -1.91 -2.83 -33.35
C GLU A 191 -0.67 -1.95 -33.10
N LYS A 192 -0.73 -0.67 -33.46
CA LYS A 192 0.34 0.31 -33.18
C LYS A 192 0.62 0.43 -31.68
N ARG A 193 -0.43 0.44 -30.84
CA ARG A 193 -0.29 0.48 -29.38
C ARG A 193 0.46 -0.73 -28.86
N THR A 194 0.15 -1.91 -29.41
CA THR A 194 0.80 -3.16 -29.04
C THR A 194 2.28 -3.17 -29.43
N ALA A 195 2.62 -2.69 -30.62
CA ALA A 195 4.00 -2.52 -31.06
C ALA A 195 4.76 -1.53 -30.14
N ALA A 196 4.22 -0.33 -29.93
CA ALA A 196 4.83 0.67 -29.06
C ALA A 196 5.02 0.20 -27.61
N TYR A 197 4.10 -0.63 -27.10
CA TYR A 197 4.26 -1.23 -25.77
C TYR A 197 5.40 -2.25 -25.71
N ARG A 198 5.60 -3.05 -26.77
CA ARG A 198 6.73 -3.99 -26.87
C ARG A 198 8.05 -3.23 -26.91
N ASP A 199 8.12 -2.16 -27.69
CA ASP A 199 9.31 -1.30 -27.79
C ASP A 199 9.62 -0.64 -26.44
N LEU A 200 8.60 -0.06 -25.79
CA LEU A 200 8.72 0.49 -24.43
C LEU A 200 9.28 -0.55 -23.44
N ARG A 201 8.78 -1.78 -23.49
CA ARG A 201 9.26 -2.87 -22.61
C ARG A 201 10.72 -3.24 -22.91
N ALA A 202 11.11 -3.29 -24.18
CA ALA A 202 12.48 -3.61 -24.58
C ALA A 202 13.46 -2.52 -24.12
N VAL A 203 13.14 -1.24 -24.36
CA VAL A 203 14.00 -0.12 -23.94
C VAL A 203 14.05 0.00 -22.41
N LYS A 204 12.92 -0.20 -21.72
CA LYS A 204 12.89 -0.26 -20.24
C LYS A 204 13.84 -1.33 -19.72
N LYS A 205 13.83 -2.52 -20.34
CA LYS A 205 14.69 -3.64 -19.96
C LYS A 205 16.17 -3.26 -20.11
N ALA A 206 16.57 -2.69 -21.24
CA ALA A 206 17.94 -2.25 -21.47
C ALA A 206 18.41 -1.20 -20.45
N TYR A 207 17.54 -0.23 -20.13
CA TYR A 207 17.81 0.77 -19.10
C TYR A 207 18.00 0.14 -17.71
N VAL A 208 17.13 -0.78 -17.31
CA VAL A 208 17.26 -1.50 -16.02
C VAL A 208 18.52 -2.37 -16.00
N GLU A 209 18.88 -3.03 -17.10
CA GLU A 209 20.12 -3.83 -17.19
C GLU A 209 21.37 -2.96 -17.03
N LYS A 210 21.39 -1.76 -17.62
CA LYS A 210 22.45 -0.77 -17.40
C LYS A 210 22.55 -0.43 -15.91
N ILE A 211 21.43 -0.08 -15.29
CA ILE A 211 21.39 0.27 -13.85
C ILE A 211 21.86 -0.89 -12.96
N ARG A 212 21.51 -2.14 -13.29
CA ARG A 212 21.95 -3.34 -12.56
C ARG A 212 23.44 -3.59 -12.67
N SER A 213 24.07 -3.18 -13.77
CA SER A 213 25.52 -3.32 -13.97
C SER A 213 26.35 -2.34 -13.13
N MET A 214 25.72 -1.30 -12.60
CA MET A 214 26.37 -0.25 -11.81
C MET A 214 26.43 -0.59 -10.32
N THR A 215 27.50 -0.16 -9.66
CA THR A 215 27.58 -0.04 -8.19
C THR A 215 26.64 1.05 -7.67
N GLU A 216 26.31 1.05 -6.37
CA GLU A 216 25.45 2.09 -5.80
C GLU A 216 26.00 3.50 -6.03
N LYS A 217 27.31 3.72 -5.81
CA LYS A 217 27.97 5.02 -6.03
C LYS A 217 27.92 5.52 -7.47
N GLU A 218 27.91 4.61 -8.44
CA GLU A 218 27.73 4.97 -9.86
C GLU A 218 26.27 5.37 -10.11
N ARG A 219 25.32 4.63 -9.54
CA ARG A 219 23.89 4.97 -9.62
C ARG A 219 23.58 6.32 -8.99
N GLU A 220 24.24 6.69 -7.88
CA GLU A 220 24.08 8.02 -7.28
C GLU A 220 24.36 9.18 -8.26
N LYS A 221 25.23 8.96 -9.24
CA LYS A 221 25.60 9.96 -10.26
C LYS A 221 24.76 9.82 -11.53
N GLU A 222 24.55 8.60 -11.99
CA GLU A 222 23.79 8.31 -13.21
C GLU A 222 22.29 8.56 -13.01
N ASP A 223 21.70 7.94 -12.00
CA ASP A 223 20.29 8.11 -11.66
C ASP A 223 20.05 7.71 -10.20
N ALA A 224 20.11 8.71 -9.32
CA ALA A 224 20.05 8.51 -7.88
C ALA A 224 18.72 7.93 -7.39
N ARG A 225 17.69 7.86 -8.24
CA ARG A 225 16.46 7.13 -7.94
C ARG A 225 16.69 5.64 -7.73
N PHE A 226 17.85 5.10 -8.12
CA PHE A 226 18.24 3.70 -7.85
C PHE A 226 19.28 3.56 -6.73
N ALA A 227 19.53 4.61 -5.95
CA ALA A 227 20.39 4.57 -4.76
C ALA A 227 19.52 4.72 -3.49
N PRO A 228 19.11 3.60 -2.84
CA PRO A 228 18.18 3.61 -1.70
C PRO A 228 18.57 4.57 -0.58
N SER A 229 19.87 4.64 -0.26
CA SER A 229 20.43 5.52 0.77
C SER A 229 20.15 7.02 0.52
N ILE A 230 19.97 7.42 -0.74
CA ILE A 230 19.74 8.81 -1.13
C ILE A 230 18.25 9.08 -1.39
N HIS A 231 17.57 8.21 -2.16
CA HIS A 231 16.21 8.52 -2.60
C HIS A 231 15.13 8.25 -1.54
N ILE A 232 15.35 7.35 -0.57
CA ILE A 232 14.37 7.10 0.50
C ILE A 232 14.11 8.39 1.31
N PRO A 233 15.13 9.11 1.83
CA PRO A 233 14.92 10.41 2.49
C PRO A 233 14.12 11.42 1.65
N VAL A 234 14.36 11.47 0.34
CA VAL A 234 13.64 12.37 -0.57
C VAL A 234 12.18 11.95 -0.73
N GLY A 235 11.90 10.66 -0.88
CA GLY A 235 10.55 10.12 -0.95
C GLY A 235 9.73 10.38 0.32
N VAL A 236 10.35 10.20 1.50
CA VAL A 236 9.76 10.55 2.80
C VAL A 236 9.44 12.05 2.86
N LYS A 237 10.41 12.90 2.52
CA LYS A 237 10.22 14.36 2.48
C LYS A 237 9.08 14.76 1.54
N HIS A 238 9.00 14.14 0.37
CA HIS A 238 7.94 14.42 -0.59
C HIS A 238 6.55 14.02 -0.06
N LEU A 239 6.44 12.84 0.55
CA LEU A 239 5.18 12.37 1.15
C LEU A 239 4.72 13.31 2.28
N VAL A 240 5.61 13.62 3.23
CA VAL A 240 5.27 14.49 4.37
C VAL A 240 4.90 15.89 3.90
N ARG A 241 5.60 16.43 2.88
CA ARG A 241 5.20 17.69 2.22
C ARG A 241 3.78 17.59 1.67
N ASN A 242 3.45 16.54 0.94
CA ASN A 242 2.11 16.37 0.35
C ASN A 242 1.02 16.31 1.42
N ILE A 243 1.22 15.52 2.49
CA ILE A 243 0.27 15.43 3.63
C ILE A 243 0.10 16.80 4.28
N THR A 244 1.20 17.51 4.51
CA THR A 244 1.18 18.82 5.17
C THR A 244 0.50 19.89 4.32
N GLU A 245 0.78 19.92 3.02
CA GLU A 245 0.14 20.86 2.10
C GLU A 245 -1.34 20.56 1.91
N CYS A 246 -1.75 19.28 1.95
CA CYS A 246 -3.16 18.91 2.02
C CYS A 246 -3.78 19.41 3.32
N ARG A 247 -3.14 19.19 4.47
CA ARG A 247 -3.66 19.66 5.77
C ARG A 247 -3.81 21.17 5.83
N LYS A 248 -2.85 21.93 5.29
CA LYS A 248 -2.96 23.40 5.19
C LYS A 248 -4.14 23.84 4.33
N PHE A 249 -4.42 23.12 3.24
CA PHE A 249 -5.46 23.48 2.28
C PHE A 249 -6.87 23.04 2.73
N PHE A 250 -7.00 21.82 3.25
CA PHE A 250 -8.28 21.20 3.59
C PHE A 250 -8.62 21.30 5.09
N GLY A 251 -7.65 21.64 5.94
CA GLY A 251 -7.81 21.62 7.39
C GLY A 251 -7.86 20.22 7.99
N GLY A 252 -8.24 20.17 9.27
CA GLY A 252 -8.40 18.93 10.02
C GLY A 252 -7.09 18.34 10.58
N PRO A 253 -7.20 17.19 11.26
CA PRO A 253 -6.07 16.46 11.82
C PRO A 253 -5.29 15.72 10.72
N VAL A 254 -4.15 15.14 11.09
CA VAL A 254 -3.22 14.54 10.12
C VAL A 254 -3.83 13.32 9.45
N GLU A 255 -4.59 12.51 10.17
CA GLU A 255 -5.24 11.27 9.75
C GLU A 255 -6.15 11.50 8.52
N MET A 256 -6.93 12.60 8.53
CA MET A 256 -7.77 12.98 7.38
C MET A 256 -6.96 13.35 6.13
N ASN A 257 -5.69 13.72 6.30
CA ASN A 257 -4.85 14.20 5.23
C ASN A 257 -3.86 13.16 4.72
N VAL A 258 -3.79 11.99 5.37
CA VAL A 258 -2.94 10.86 4.92
C VAL A 258 -3.36 10.40 3.53
N TRP A 259 -4.64 10.04 3.34
CA TRP A 259 -5.13 9.60 2.03
C TRP A 259 -4.99 10.69 0.96
N ARG A 260 -5.14 11.97 1.32
CA ARG A 260 -4.94 13.11 0.41
C ARG A 260 -3.48 13.25 0.00
N GLY A 261 -2.56 13.10 0.96
CA GLY A 261 -1.13 13.12 0.73
C GLY A 261 -0.65 11.96 -0.14
N ILE A 262 -1.18 10.75 0.09
CA ILE A 262 -0.93 9.56 -0.73
C ILE A 262 -1.48 9.77 -2.16
N ALA A 263 -2.73 10.22 -2.30
CA ALA A 263 -3.31 10.54 -3.61
C ALA A 263 -2.51 11.63 -4.34
N SER A 264 -2.00 12.63 -3.59
CA SER A 264 -1.13 13.68 -4.11
C SER A 264 0.23 13.15 -4.54
N TYR A 265 0.76 12.11 -3.88
CA TYR A 265 2.01 11.47 -4.26
C TYR A 265 1.89 10.79 -5.64
N ASN A 266 0.79 10.08 -5.87
CA ASN A 266 0.53 9.41 -7.16
C ASN A 266 0.04 10.35 -8.27
N ALA A 267 -0.90 11.25 -7.96
CA ALA A 267 -1.64 12.03 -8.97
C ALA A 267 -1.25 13.51 -9.05
N GLY A 268 -0.42 13.98 -8.11
CA GLY A 268 0.02 15.37 -7.99
C GLY A 268 -0.88 16.24 -7.10
N LEU A 269 -0.25 17.09 -6.28
CA LEU A 269 -0.92 17.97 -5.31
C LEU A 269 -1.95 18.90 -5.94
N SER A 270 -1.61 19.50 -7.08
CA SER A 270 -2.51 20.41 -7.81
C SER A 270 -3.82 19.72 -8.20
N ARG A 271 -3.74 18.45 -8.62
CA ARG A 271 -4.91 17.67 -9.01
C ARG A 271 -5.81 17.37 -7.82
N VAL A 272 -5.23 16.96 -6.68
CA VAL A 272 -5.96 16.74 -5.43
C VAL A 272 -6.68 18.02 -4.98
N LYS A 273 -6.01 19.18 -5.01
CA LYS A 273 -6.63 20.48 -4.69
C LYS A 273 -7.77 20.84 -5.66
N THR A 274 -7.55 20.66 -6.96
CA THR A 274 -8.54 20.97 -8.00
C THR A 274 -9.81 20.12 -7.87
N TRP A 275 -9.66 18.86 -7.47
CA TRP A 275 -10.79 17.94 -7.25
C TRP A 275 -11.48 18.14 -5.90
N GLY A 276 -10.99 19.06 -5.05
CA GLY A 276 -11.51 19.24 -3.70
C GLY A 276 -11.24 18.04 -2.77
N GLY A 277 -10.24 17.22 -3.09
CA GLY A 277 -9.95 15.99 -2.36
C GLY A 277 -9.51 14.88 -3.30
N PHE A 278 -10.23 13.75 -3.28
CA PHE A 278 -9.79 12.52 -3.94
C PHE A 278 -10.04 12.54 -5.45
N PRO A 279 -9.00 12.47 -6.31
CA PRO A 279 -9.20 12.36 -7.74
C PRO A 279 -9.82 11.00 -8.09
N PHE A 280 -10.91 10.97 -8.85
CA PHE A 280 -11.51 9.73 -9.36
C PHE A 280 -10.76 9.22 -10.59
N ILE A 281 -9.47 8.92 -10.38
CA ILE A 281 -8.60 8.23 -11.33
C ILE A 281 -8.45 6.82 -10.77
N GLU A 282 -8.85 5.82 -11.54
CA GLU A 282 -8.89 4.41 -11.12
C GLU A 282 -7.59 3.97 -10.43
N GLU A 283 -6.44 4.23 -11.06
CA GLU A 283 -5.12 3.94 -10.51
C GLU A 283 -4.89 4.61 -9.15
N THR A 284 -5.17 5.91 -9.03
CA THR A 284 -5.03 6.67 -7.78
C THR A 284 -5.96 6.16 -6.69
N VAL A 285 -7.17 5.73 -7.07
CA VAL A 285 -8.16 5.14 -6.16
C VAL A 285 -7.63 3.85 -5.54
N TYR A 286 -7.19 2.92 -6.39
CA TYR A 286 -6.65 1.64 -5.93
C TYR A 286 -5.35 1.81 -5.15
N TYR A 287 -4.43 2.64 -5.65
CA TYR A 287 -3.16 2.95 -4.98
C TYR A 287 -3.38 3.48 -3.56
N THR A 288 -4.24 4.49 -3.41
CA THR A 288 -4.47 5.09 -2.09
C THR A 288 -5.20 4.13 -1.16
N ARG A 289 -6.21 3.41 -1.66
CA ARG A 289 -6.95 2.42 -0.87
C ARG A 289 -6.03 1.35 -0.32
N ASN A 290 -5.11 0.83 -1.14
CA ASN A 290 -4.20 -0.24 -0.72
C ASN A 290 -3.25 0.24 0.39
N ILE A 291 -2.62 1.40 0.21
CA ILE A 291 -1.69 1.95 1.20
C ILE A 291 -2.39 2.26 2.52
N VAL A 292 -3.57 2.89 2.47
CA VAL A 292 -4.34 3.19 3.70
C VAL A 292 -4.81 1.91 4.36
N SER A 293 -5.24 0.90 3.59
CA SER A 293 -5.62 -0.40 4.14
C SER A 293 -4.45 -1.10 4.86
N ASP A 294 -3.26 -1.09 4.25
CA ASP A 294 -2.07 -1.70 4.86
C ASP A 294 -1.65 -0.93 6.11
N LEU A 295 -1.66 0.41 6.07
CA LEU A 295 -1.39 1.27 7.23
C LEU A 295 -2.37 0.99 8.38
N THR A 296 -3.68 1.03 8.12
CA THR A 296 -4.70 0.82 9.17
C THR A 296 -4.54 -0.55 9.82
N ARG A 297 -4.28 -1.60 9.03
CA ARG A 297 -4.02 -2.95 9.54
C ARG A 297 -2.75 -3.01 10.39
N SER A 298 -1.66 -2.37 9.95
CA SER A 298 -0.43 -2.30 10.73
C SER A 298 -0.63 -1.56 12.04
N LEU A 299 -1.44 -0.51 12.08
CA LEU A 299 -1.73 0.22 13.33
C LEU A 299 -2.63 -0.55 14.28
N GLU A 300 -3.63 -1.28 13.77
CA GLU A 300 -4.44 -2.18 14.59
C GLU A 300 -3.58 -3.29 15.22
N LEU A 301 -2.66 -3.88 14.46
CA LEU A 301 -1.72 -4.86 15.00
C LEU A 301 -0.70 -4.22 15.95
N LYS A 302 -0.24 -2.99 15.68
CA LYS A 302 0.66 -2.26 16.60
C LYS A 302 0.04 -2.15 17.98
N TYR A 303 -1.24 -1.76 18.04
CA TYR A 303 -2.00 -1.77 19.29
C TYR A 303 -2.09 -3.18 19.89
N ALA A 304 -2.47 -4.19 19.12
CA ALA A 304 -2.59 -5.55 19.66
C ALA A 304 -1.27 -6.09 20.24
N TYR A 305 -0.13 -5.85 19.57
CA TYR A 305 1.19 -6.24 20.06
C TYR A 305 1.58 -5.50 21.34
N SER A 306 1.20 -4.23 21.45
CA SER A 306 1.55 -3.40 22.61
C SER A 306 0.86 -3.79 23.91
N THR A 307 -0.29 -4.49 23.85
CA THR A 307 -0.97 -4.94 25.06
C THR A 307 -0.26 -6.12 25.71
N GLY A 308 0.65 -6.78 24.99
CA GLY A 308 1.27 -8.02 25.42
C GLY A 308 0.31 -9.22 25.47
N ASP A 309 -0.94 -9.07 24.99
CA ASP A 309 -1.94 -10.14 24.95
C ASP A 309 -1.84 -10.93 23.63
N PRO A 310 -1.29 -12.17 23.64
CA PRO A 310 -1.13 -12.96 22.44
C PRO A 310 -2.47 -13.34 21.79
N ALA A 311 -3.54 -13.47 22.58
CA ALA A 311 -4.87 -13.79 22.08
C ALA A 311 -5.45 -12.61 21.29
N LEU A 312 -5.30 -11.38 21.80
CA LEU A 312 -5.71 -10.18 21.06
C LEU A 312 -4.96 -10.04 19.72
N VAL A 313 -3.66 -10.38 19.69
CA VAL A 313 -2.88 -10.41 18.44
C VAL A 313 -3.46 -11.44 17.46
N ALA A 314 -3.72 -12.67 17.92
CA ALA A 314 -4.27 -13.73 17.08
C ALA A 314 -5.68 -13.38 16.55
N GLU A 315 -6.55 -12.84 17.41
CA GLU A 315 -7.90 -12.38 17.04
C GLU A 315 -7.83 -11.25 15.99
N THR A 316 -6.88 -10.32 16.17
CA THR A 316 -6.67 -9.21 15.23
C THR A 316 -6.17 -9.72 13.87
N ARG A 317 -5.21 -10.66 13.87
CA ARG A 317 -4.74 -11.34 12.66
C ARG A 317 -5.89 -12.06 11.95
N LYS A 318 -6.78 -12.73 12.70
CA LYS A 318 -7.96 -13.40 12.15
C LYS A 318 -8.91 -12.43 11.45
N ARG A 319 -9.30 -11.34 12.12
CA ARG A 319 -10.22 -10.33 11.55
C ARG A 319 -9.70 -9.76 10.23
N MET A 320 -8.37 -9.71 10.06
CA MET A 320 -7.71 -9.24 8.84
C MET A 320 -7.57 -10.31 7.75
N GLY A 321 -7.95 -11.58 8.02
CA GLY A 321 -7.76 -12.70 7.10
C GLY A 321 -6.30 -13.12 6.95
N LEU A 322 -5.44 -12.83 7.93
CA LEU A 322 -4.04 -13.27 7.91
C LEU A 322 -3.96 -14.77 8.25
N LYS A 323 -3.07 -15.49 7.57
CA LYS A 323 -2.89 -16.94 7.78
C LYS A 323 -2.44 -17.25 9.21
N GLU A 324 -2.93 -18.38 9.72
CA GLU A 324 -2.57 -18.96 11.03
C GLU A 324 -2.83 -18.02 12.23
N PRO A 325 -4.09 -17.68 12.53
CA PRO A 325 -4.44 -16.90 13.72
C PRO A 325 -4.46 -17.83 14.94
N TYR A 326 -3.28 -18.24 15.39
CA TYR A 326 -3.11 -18.89 16.69
C TYR A 326 -2.16 -18.08 17.56
N PHE A 327 -2.29 -18.26 18.87
CA PHE A 327 -1.27 -17.85 19.82
C PHE A 327 -0.72 -19.05 20.57
N VAL A 328 0.49 -18.91 21.10
CA VAL A 328 1.13 -19.95 21.90
C VAL A 328 0.83 -19.68 23.36
N TYR A 329 0.19 -20.65 24.01
CA TYR A 329 0.06 -20.69 25.46
C TYR A 329 1.21 -21.53 26.03
N VAL A 330 1.96 -20.98 26.98
CA VAL A 330 3.03 -21.68 27.71
C VAL A 330 2.47 -22.11 29.05
N VAL A 331 2.52 -23.41 29.34
CA VAL A 331 1.99 -24.00 30.58
C VAL A 331 2.77 -23.47 31.78
N GLU A 332 2.06 -22.88 32.72
CA GLU A 332 2.61 -22.38 33.97
C GLU A 332 2.51 -23.42 35.10
N VAL A 333 3.31 -23.22 36.15
CA VAL A 333 3.24 -24.07 37.34
C VAL A 333 1.84 -23.96 37.97
N GLY A 334 1.17 -25.11 38.13
CA GLY A 334 -0.17 -25.18 38.70
C GLY A 334 -1.30 -25.15 37.67
N ASP A 335 -0.98 -25.05 36.38
CA ASP A 335 -1.95 -25.27 35.31
C ASP A 335 -2.42 -26.72 35.26
N ASN A 336 -3.67 -26.89 34.84
CA ASN A 336 -4.19 -28.15 34.35
C ASN A 336 -4.87 -27.93 33.00
N PHE A 337 -4.91 -28.98 32.18
CA PHE A 337 -5.37 -28.87 30.80
C PHE A 337 -6.82 -28.35 30.70
N TYR A 338 -7.72 -28.80 31.58
CA TYR A 338 -9.10 -28.33 31.58
C TYR A 338 -9.19 -26.82 31.86
N ARG A 339 -8.43 -26.30 32.83
CA ARG A 339 -8.40 -24.87 33.13
C ARG A 339 -7.89 -24.05 31.94
N ILE A 340 -6.83 -24.51 31.28
CA ILE A 340 -6.32 -23.87 30.05
C ILE A 340 -7.41 -23.82 28.99
N VAL A 341 -8.05 -24.94 28.69
CA VAL A 341 -9.14 -25.00 27.69
C VAL A 341 -10.31 -24.11 28.10
N ARG A 342 -10.67 -24.09 29.38
CA ARG A 342 -11.76 -23.28 29.90
C ARG A 342 -11.50 -21.78 29.73
N GLU A 343 -10.38 -21.29 30.26
CA GLU A 343 -10.07 -19.86 30.28
C GLU A 343 -9.70 -19.32 28.90
N GLN A 344 -8.96 -20.09 28.10
CA GLN A 344 -8.45 -19.62 26.81
C GLN A 344 -9.45 -19.80 25.67
N LEU A 345 -10.40 -20.73 25.79
CA LEU A 345 -11.35 -21.06 24.72
C LEU A 345 -12.81 -20.99 25.16
N MET A 346 -13.21 -21.73 26.19
CA MET A 346 -14.62 -21.84 26.55
C MET A 346 -15.21 -20.51 27.01
N GLU A 347 -14.58 -19.85 27.99
CA GLU A 347 -15.06 -18.58 28.55
C GLU A 347 -14.88 -17.41 27.58
N ARG A 348 -13.79 -17.44 26.79
CA ARG A 348 -13.47 -16.37 25.85
C ARG A 348 -14.39 -16.35 24.62
N TYR A 349 -14.76 -17.53 24.11
CA TYR A 349 -15.50 -17.66 22.85
C TYR A 349 -16.87 -18.34 23.00
N ASP A 350 -17.33 -18.53 24.24
CA ASP A 350 -18.63 -19.16 24.55
C ASP A 350 -18.77 -20.56 23.92
N LEU A 351 -17.76 -21.41 24.13
CA LEU A 351 -17.69 -22.77 23.58
C LEU A 351 -17.93 -23.84 24.64
N SER A 352 -18.57 -24.94 24.26
CA SER A 352 -18.52 -26.17 25.04
C SER A 352 -17.09 -26.74 25.09
N TYR A 353 -16.80 -27.61 26.07
CA TYR A 353 -15.50 -28.27 26.15
C TYR A 353 -15.17 -29.07 24.87
N SER A 354 -16.14 -29.79 24.31
CA SER A 354 -15.95 -30.54 23.06
C SER A 354 -15.64 -29.65 21.86
N GLU A 355 -16.28 -28.49 21.74
CA GLU A 355 -16.00 -27.52 20.67
C GLU A 355 -14.61 -26.90 20.87
N ALA A 356 -14.26 -26.52 22.09
CA ALA A 356 -12.97 -25.94 22.42
C ALA A 356 -11.79 -26.86 22.06
N LEU A 357 -11.92 -28.18 22.22
CA LEU A 357 -10.86 -29.13 21.82
C LEU A 357 -10.49 -29.06 20.33
N HIS A 358 -11.38 -28.57 19.47
CA HIS A 358 -11.09 -28.37 18.04
C HIS A 358 -10.11 -27.22 17.79
N TYR A 359 -9.89 -26.34 18.77
CA TYR A 359 -9.09 -25.12 18.64
C TYR A 359 -7.79 -25.15 19.44
N ILE A 360 -7.49 -26.24 20.15
CA ILE A 360 -6.19 -26.45 20.82
C ILE A 360 -5.38 -27.51 20.08
N ARG A 361 -4.11 -27.21 19.82
CA ARG A 361 -3.13 -28.11 19.21
C ARG A 361 -1.86 -28.17 20.04
N ASP A 362 -1.08 -29.23 19.90
CA ASP A 362 0.26 -29.29 20.48
C ASP A 362 1.19 -28.23 19.86
N SER A 363 2.42 -28.12 20.37
CA SER A 363 3.42 -27.15 19.88
C SER A 363 3.77 -27.32 18.39
N LYS A 364 3.49 -28.49 17.81
CA LYS A 364 3.73 -28.83 16.39
C LYS A 364 2.49 -28.60 15.52
N GLY A 365 1.34 -28.31 16.11
CA GLY A 365 0.07 -28.10 15.41
C GLY A 365 -0.78 -29.38 15.25
N ASN A 366 -0.45 -30.48 15.93
CA ASN A 366 -1.23 -31.71 15.91
C ASN A 366 -2.39 -31.66 16.90
N THR A 367 -3.45 -32.42 16.61
CA THR A 367 -4.59 -32.58 17.53
C THR A 367 -4.14 -33.15 18.87
N VAL A 368 -4.65 -32.55 19.94
CA VAL A 368 -4.39 -33.00 21.32
C VAL A 368 -5.38 -34.10 21.68
N ASP A 369 -4.88 -35.19 22.25
CA ASP A 369 -5.69 -36.25 22.85
C ASP A 369 -5.95 -35.91 24.33
N PRO A 370 -7.18 -35.48 24.71
CA PRO A 370 -7.46 -34.99 26.07
C PRO A 370 -7.25 -36.08 27.14
N ASP A 371 -7.42 -37.36 26.79
CA ASP A 371 -7.21 -38.48 27.72
C ASP A 371 -5.73 -38.61 28.11
N LYS A 372 -4.83 -38.09 27.28
CA LYS A 372 -3.38 -38.02 27.54
C LYS A 372 -2.93 -36.73 28.20
N MET A 373 -3.84 -35.80 28.51
CA MET A 373 -3.52 -34.49 29.10
C MET A 373 -3.74 -34.45 30.62
N SER A 374 -3.81 -35.61 31.27
CA SER A 374 -3.86 -35.73 32.73
C SER A 374 -2.60 -35.22 33.43
N ILE A 375 -1.48 -35.18 32.71
CA ILE A 375 -0.21 -34.58 33.14
C ILE A 375 0.28 -33.64 32.03
N ILE A 376 0.44 -32.36 32.36
CA ILE A 376 1.10 -31.36 31.52
C ILE A 376 2.33 -30.81 32.26
N LEU A 377 3.39 -30.53 31.52
CA LEU A 377 4.65 -30.06 32.10
C LEU A 377 4.73 -28.53 32.05
N PRO A 378 5.35 -27.88 33.05
CA PRO A 378 5.78 -26.48 32.89
C PRO A 378 6.59 -26.30 31.60
N ASP A 379 6.43 -25.15 30.96
CA ASP A 379 7.04 -24.81 29.66
C ASP A 379 6.53 -25.61 28.45
N GLN A 380 5.62 -26.57 28.66
CA GLN A 380 4.89 -27.19 27.56
C GLN A 380 4.08 -26.12 26.81
N GLN A 381 4.02 -26.24 25.48
CA GLN A 381 3.34 -25.25 24.65
C GLN A 381 2.14 -25.83 23.94
N PHE A 382 1.06 -25.05 23.93
CA PHE A 382 -0.13 -25.31 23.13
C PHE A 382 -0.34 -24.17 22.13
N ARG A 383 -0.77 -24.53 20.91
CA ARG A 383 -1.26 -23.55 19.95
C ARG A 383 -2.77 -23.43 20.12
N ILE A 384 -3.22 -22.23 20.47
CA ILE A 384 -4.64 -21.89 20.62
C ILE A 384 -5.09 -21.14 19.38
N TYR A 385 -5.92 -21.78 18.56
CA TYR A 385 -6.49 -21.21 17.34
C TYR A 385 -7.73 -20.39 17.68
N VAL A 386 -7.90 -19.24 17.01
CA VAL A 386 -9.08 -18.40 17.23
C VAL A 386 -10.30 -19.02 16.53
N PRO A 387 -11.40 -19.33 17.25
CA PRO A 387 -12.65 -19.91 16.70
C PRO A 387 -13.36 -19.01 15.70
N GLU A 388 -14.06 -19.60 14.72
CA GLU A 388 -14.79 -18.92 13.62
C GLU A 388 -15.89 -17.97 14.10
#